data_AF-Q5GIV6-F1
#
_entry.id   AF-Q5GIV6-F1
#
_cell.length_a   1.000
_cell.length_b   1.000
_cell.length_c   1.000
_cell.angle_alpha   90.00
_cell.angle_beta   90.00
_cell.angle_gamma   90.00
#
_symmetry.space_group_name_H-M   'P 1'
#
loop_
_entity.id
_entity.type
_entity.pdbx_description
1 polymer ?
#
loop_
_entity_poly.entity_id
_entity_poly.type
_entity_poly.pdbx_seq_one_letter_code
_entity_poly.pdbx_strand_id
1 'polypeptide(L)'
;NIKTAQGTTSGFPLLTRTFTFNGNLQLNVSALQPAYIVFSQARDNLDTVHIQSSEINAPTNSLAPFNNWINTKSAVELGYSFAGITCTSNPCPTMKLPLLFHPDLTNLTPTGKKNSDGGEIFKLHNESNLGVSFQIGVKTNTSLDWVNAKNNFSSLKVLMVPFNSSDKISLHLRAKFHLLTDFSSLNNDITIEPMNTSIGKIKLETWRGSTGNFSVKYVVEDKGDISIFFKTPKIILKKQQRRCTLNNAPVSPNPVKLRA
;
A
#
# COMPACT_ATOMS: atom_id res chain seq x y z
N ASN A 1 4.34 7.84 -16.95
CA ASN A 1 4.18 8.34 -15.56
C ASN A 1 5.35 7.90 -14.67
N ILE A 2 6.57 7.88 -15.20
CA ILE A 2 7.78 7.58 -14.43
C ILE A 2 8.54 8.89 -14.25
N LYS A 3 9.02 9.19 -13.04
CA LYS A 3 9.83 10.38 -12.81
C LYS A 3 11.18 10.21 -13.49
N THR A 4 11.55 11.16 -14.31
CA THR A 4 12.89 11.29 -14.91
C THR A 4 13.58 12.51 -14.32
N ALA A 5 14.91 12.46 -14.22
CA ALA A 5 15.68 13.58 -13.70
C ALA A 5 16.09 14.52 -14.84
N GLN A 6 16.09 15.82 -14.56
CA GLN A 6 16.65 16.84 -15.44
C GLN A 6 18.00 17.31 -14.89
N GLY A 7 19.02 17.31 -15.73
CA GLY A 7 20.38 17.72 -15.36
C GLY A 7 20.60 19.21 -15.57
N THR A 8 21.22 19.87 -14.59
CA THR A 8 21.73 21.24 -14.69
C THR A 8 23.18 21.29 -14.20
N THR A 9 23.96 22.24 -14.71
CA THR A 9 25.35 22.47 -14.27
C THR A 9 25.49 23.91 -13.80
N SER A 10 26.10 24.12 -12.65
CA SER A 10 26.33 25.45 -12.08
C SER A 10 27.63 25.51 -11.27
N GLY A 11 28.08 26.73 -10.95
CA GLY A 11 29.28 26.97 -10.13
C GLY A 11 30.58 27.13 -10.94
N PHE A 12 31.46 27.99 -10.43
CA PHE A 12 32.81 28.22 -10.95
C PHE A 12 33.73 28.60 -9.76
N PRO A 13 34.99 28.12 -9.65
CA PRO A 13 35.70 27.22 -10.58
C PRO A 13 35.31 25.73 -10.42
N LEU A 14 34.65 25.36 -9.31
CA LEU A 14 34.20 24.00 -9.08
C LEU A 14 32.78 23.80 -9.62
N LEU A 15 32.63 22.95 -10.64
CA LEU A 15 31.35 22.65 -11.26
C LEU A 15 30.52 21.74 -10.36
N THR A 16 29.21 22.02 -10.27
CA THR A 16 28.22 21.16 -9.62
C THR A 16 27.19 20.73 -10.65
N ARG A 17 27.05 19.43 -10.85
CA ARG A 17 26.01 18.81 -11.66
C ARG A 17 24.87 18.32 -10.78
N THR A 18 23.69 18.90 -10.98
CA THR A 18 22.49 18.55 -10.23
C THR A 18 21.47 17.87 -11.15
N PHE A 19 21.03 16.68 -10.76
CA PHE A 19 19.96 15.94 -11.41
C PHE A 19 18.72 15.99 -10.53
N THR A 20 17.67 16.65 -11.01
CA THR A 20 16.46 16.89 -10.23
C THR A 20 15.29 16.11 -10.80
N PHE A 21 14.68 15.24 -9.99
CA PHE A 21 13.36 14.70 -10.25
C PHE A 21 12.31 15.75 -9.90
N ASN A 22 11.63 16.29 -10.90
CA ASN A 22 10.61 17.32 -10.75
C ASN A 22 9.18 16.74 -10.81
N GLY A 23 8.22 17.52 -10.31
CA GLY A 23 6.79 17.22 -10.40
C GLY A 23 6.29 16.26 -9.33
N ASN A 24 5.00 16.37 -9.03
CA ASN A 24 4.29 15.46 -8.13
C ASN A 24 3.50 14.46 -8.96
N LEU A 25 3.56 13.18 -8.59
CA LEU A 25 2.76 12.12 -9.22
C LEU A 25 1.79 11.52 -8.20
N GLN A 26 0.71 10.92 -8.69
CA GLN A 26 -0.29 10.25 -7.87
C GLN A 26 -0.43 8.79 -8.28
N LEU A 27 -0.13 7.89 -7.35
CA LEU A 27 -0.39 6.46 -7.44
C LEU A 27 -1.79 6.15 -6.94
N ASN A 28 -2.74 6.20 -7.86
CA ASN A 28 -4.10 5.74 -7.61
C ASN A 28 -4.15 4.22 -7.81
N VAL A 29 -4.46 3.51 -6.74
CA VAL A 29 -4.54 2.04 -6.72
C VAL A 29 -5.88 1.57 -6.19
N SER A 30 -6.36 0.48 -6.77
CA SER A 30 -7.59 -0.20 -6.33
C SER A 30 -7.30 -1.66 -6.05
N ALA A 31 -8.04 -2.25 -5.12
CA ALA A 31 -7.95 -3.69 -4.88
C ALA A 31 -8.14 -4.48 -6.19
N LEU A 32 -7.25 -5.44 -6.46
CA LEU A 32 -7.45 -6.42 -7.54
C LEU A 32 -8.60 -7.36 -7.20
N GLN A 33 -8.60 -7.83 -5.95
CA GLN A 33 -9.59 -8.67 -5.32
C GLN A 33 -9.39 -8.56 -3.80
N PRO A 34 -10.42 -8.78 -2.98
CA PRO A 34 -11.82 -9.07 -3.32
C PRO A 34 -12.63 -7.81 -3.67
N ALA A 35 -13.83 -7.97 -4.23
CA ALA A 35 -14.76 -6.85 -4.45
C ALA A 35 -15.43 -6.41 -3.14
N TYR A 36 -15.73 -7.38 -2.26
CA TYR A 36 -16.24 -7.16 -0.92
C TYR A 36 -15.54 -8.02 0.13
N ILE A 37 -15.37 -7.46 1.33
CA ILE A 37 -14.86 -8.13 2.53
C ILE A 37 -15.97 -8.16 3.57
N VAL A 38 -16.17 -9.30 4.20
CA VAL A 38 -17.13 -9.49 5.28
C VAL A 38 -16.38 -9.91 6.54
N PHE A 39 -16.49 -9.07 7.57
CA PHE A 39 -16.13 -9.42 8.93
C PHE A 39 -17.38 -9.95 9.62
N SER A 40 -17.33 -11.15 10.20
CA SER A 40 -18.47 -11.72 10.94
C SER A 40 -18.01 -12.59 12.11
N GLN A 41 -18.81 -12.64 13.18
CA GLN A 41 -18.64 -13.64 14.23
C GLN A 41 -19.72 -14.71 14.12
N ALA A 42 -19.34 -15.99 14.15
CA ALA A 42 -20.28 -17.10 14.34
C ALA A 42 -20.45 -17.35 15.85
N ARG A 43 -21.68 -17.58 16.33
CA ARG A 43 -21.96 -17.74 17.77
C ARG A 43 -21.14 -18.86 18.43
N ASP A 44 -20.93 -19.95 17.71
CA ASP A 44 -20.24 -21.14 18.20
C ASP A 44 -18.76 -21.17 17.79
N ASN A 45 -18.28 -20.10 17.17
CA ASN A 45 -16.87 -19.89 16.87
C ASN A 45 -16.44 -18.55 17.46
N LEU A 46 -15.96 -18.60 18.71
CA LEU A 46 -15.51 -17.45 19.49
C LEU A 46 -14.31 -16.72 18.86
N ASP A 47 -13.72 -17.28 17.79
CA ASP A 47 -12.56 -16.72 17.14
C ASP A 47 -12.92 -15.44 16.36
N THR A 48 -12.38 -14.30 16.81
CA THR A 48 -12.65 -12.94 16.31
C THR A 48 -12.09 -12.68 14.91
N VAL A 49 -11.53 -13.71 14.26
CA VAL A 49 -10.74 -13.63 13.02
C VAL A 49 -11.48 -14.19 11.80
N HIS A 50 -12.80 -14.42 11.90
CA HIS A 50 -13.63 -14.89 10.80
C HIS A 50 -13.86 -13.77 9.77
N ILE A 51 -12.89 -13.62 8.90
CA ILE A 51 -12.92 -12.73 7.74
C ILE A 51 -13.20 -13.58 6.51
N GLN A 52 -14.23 -13.20 5.76
CA GLN A 52 -14.57 -13.79 4.49
C GLN A 52 -14.45 -12.75 3.38
N SER A 53 -14.18 -13.19 2.16
CA SER A 53 -14.10 -12.30 1.01
C SER A 53 -14.68 -12.91 -0.25
N SER A 54 -15.12 -12.05 -1.16
CA SER A 54 -15.58 -12.48 -2.47
C SER A 54 -14.44 -12.83 -3.41
N GLU A 55 -14.68 -13.78 -4.30
CA GLU A 55 -13.90 -13.87 -5.53
C GLU A 55 -14.24 -12.70 -6.47
N ILE A 56 -13.43 -12.52 -7.52
CA ILE A 56 -13.74 -11.59 -8.60
C ILE A 56 -14.98 -12.12 -9.35
N ASN A 57 -15.97 -11.26 -9.61
CA ASN A 57 -17.24 -11.62 -10.27
C ASN A 57 -18.05 -12.71 -9.55
N ALA A 58 -17.81 -12.90 -8.25
CA ALA A 58 -18.51 -13.93 -7.49
C ALA A 58 -20.02 -13.62 -7.40
N PRO A 59 -20.90 -14.63 -7.46
CA PRO A 59 -22.33 -14.46 -7.21
C PRO A 59 -22.58 -13.74 -5.89
N THR A 60 -23.73 -13.07 -5.78
CA THR A 60 -24.16 -12.43 -4.53
C THR A 60 -24.12 -13.47 -3.39
N ASN A 61 -23.30 -13.21 -2.35
CA ASN A 61 -23.04 -14.08 -1.20
C ASN A 61 -21.98 -15.20 -1.36
N SER A 62 -21.21 -15.23 -2.45
CA SER A 62 -20.04 -16.10 -2.54
C SER A 62 -18.88 -15.53 -1.72
N LEU A 63 -18.51 -16.24 -0.65
CA LEU A 63 -17.57 -15.81 0.37
C LEU A 63 -16.65 -16.98 0.73
N ALA A 64 -15.34 -16.79 0.55
CA ALA A 64 -14.30 -17.73 0.98
C ALA A 64 -13.53 -17.17 2.18
N PRO A 65 -12.98 -18.02 3.09
CA PRO A 65 -12.10 -17.57 4.17
C PRO A 65 -10.93 -16.72 3.65
N PHE A 66 -10.63 -15.60 4.31
CA PHE A 66 -9.66 -14.63 3.80
C PHE A 66 -8.88 -13.92 4.91
N ASN A 67 -7.55 -14.08 4.94
CA ASN A 67 -6.68 -13.38 5.90
C ASN A 67 -5.36 -12.88 5.28
N ASN A 68 -5.33 -12.76 3.95
CA ASN A 68 -4.12 -12.47 3.19
C ASN A 68 -4.02 -11.01 2.75
N TRP A 69 -2.85 -10.65 2.21
CA TRP A 69 -2.64 -9.36 1.58
C TRP A 69 -3.48 -9.21 0.31
N ILE A 70 -4.16 -8.07 0.18
CA ILE A 70 -4.89 -7.62 -1.00
C ILE A 70 -3.91 -6.92 -1.91
N ASN A 71 -3.56 -7.57 -3.01
CA ASN A 71 -2.79 -6.92 -4.07
C ASN A 71 -3.64 -5.83 -4.74
N THR A 72 -2.99 -4.79 -5.21
CA THR A 72 -3.65 -3.67 -5.88
C THR A 72 -3.23 -3.55 -7.34
N LYS A 73 -4.07 -2.90 -8.13
CA LYS A 73 -3.78 -2.49 -9.50
C LYS A 73 -3.76 -0.97 -9.62
N SER A 74 -2.86 -0.47 -10.43
CA SER A 74 -2.90 0.90 -10.95
C SER A 74 -3.09 0.87 -12.46
N ALA A 75 -3.72 1.92 -13.02
CA ALA A 75 -3.85 2.08 -14.47
C ALA A 75 -2.51 2.42 -15.13
N VAL A 76 -1.54 2.91 -14.36
CA VAL A 76 -0.26 3.39 -14.85
C VAL A 76 0.89 2.87 -13.99
N GLU A 77 2.01 2.58 -14.63
CA GLU A 77 3.24 2.30 -13.90
C GLU A 77 3.87 3.60 -13.39
N LEU A 78 4.22 3.62 -12.09
CA LEU A 78 4.79 4.77 -11.38
C LEU A 78 6.07 4.38 -10.67
N GLY A 79 7.02 5.32 -10.62
CA GLY A 79 8.31 5.16 -9.97
C GLY A 79 9.34 6.10 -10.57
N TYR A 80 10.59 5.64 -10.65
CA TYR A 80 11.74 6.46 -11.04
C TYR A 80 12.52 5.79 -12.17
N SER A 81 13.01 6.61 -13.10
CA SER A 81 13.92 6.20 -14.16
C SER A 81 15.22 7.00 -14.00
N PHE A 82 16.34 6.29 -13.96
CA PHE A 82 17.66 6.90 -13.80
C PHE A 82 18.36 7.17 -15.15
N ALA A 83 17.71 6.81 -16.26
CA ALA A 83 18.17 7.14 -17.61
C ALA A 83 18.42 8.65 -17.76
N GLY A 84 19.55 9.01 -18.35
CA GLY A 84 19.97 10.40 -18.58
C GLY A 84 20.76 11.03 -17.42
N ILE A 85 20.92 10.34 -16.29
CA ILE A 85 21.82 10.76 -15.21
C ILE A 85 23.25 10.37 -15.58
N THR A 86 24.03 11.35 -16.04
CA THR A 86 25.38 11.13 -16.60
C THR A 86 26.48 11.72 -15.74
N CYS A 87 27.70 11.21 -15.91
CA CYS A 87 28.87 11.65 -15.16
C CYS A 87 30.06 11.85 -16.11
N THR A 88 30.90 12.84 -15.78
CA THR A 88 32.11 13.21 -16.52
C THR A 88 33.39 13.02 -15.70
N SER A 89 33.29 12.58 -14.45
CA SER A 89 34.44 12.29 -13.60
C SER A 89 34.93 10.86 -13.83
N ASN A 90 36.22 10.60 -13.60
CA ASN A 90 36.78 9.25 -13.66
C ASN A 90 37.53 8.92 -12.36
N PRO A 91 37.09 7.93 -11.58
CA PRO A 91 35.89 7.11 -11.78
C PRO A 91 34.58 7.89 -11.53
N CYS A 92 33.47 7.38 -12.06
CA CYS A 92 32.15 7.90 -11.69
C CYS A 92 31.70 7.32 -10.34
N PRO A 93 31.24 8.14 -9.39
CA PRO A 93 30.75 7.65 -8.11
C PRO A 93 29.45 6.85 -8.27
N THR A 94 29.15 5.90 -7.39
CA THR A 94 27.83 5.24 -7.36
C THR A 94 26.86 6.07 -6.51
N MET A 95 25.65 6.29 -7.02
CA MET A 95 24.60 7.01 -6.30
C MET A 95 24.00 6.08 -5.24
N LYS A 96 23.90 6.56 -4.00
CA LYS A 96 23.20 5.89 -2.90
C LYS A 96 21.93 6.68 -2.59
N LEU A 97 20.80 6.20 -3.08
CA LEU A 97 19.52 6.91 -3.07
C LEU A 97 18.52 6.19 -2.17
N PRO A 98 18.41 6.55 -0.87
CA PRO A 98 17.36 6.06 -0.01
C PRO A 98 15.97 6.47 -0.54
N LEU A 99 15.10 5.47 -0.68
CA LEU A 99 13.70 5.67 -1.01
C LEU A 99 12.88 5.50 0.26
N LEU A 100 12.16 6.56 0.64
CA LEU A 100 11.39 6.62 1.87
C LEU A 100 9.90 6.69 1.57
N PHE A 101 9.10 5.98 2.37
CA PHE A 101 7.66 6.15 2.46
C PHE A 101 7.31 6.92 3.72
N HIS A 102 6.47 7.93 3.58
CA HIS A 102 5.92 8.73 4.67
C HIS A 102 4.41 8.53 4.72
N PRO A 103 3.85 7.89 5.77
CA PRO A 103 2.42 7.69 5.91
C PRO A 103 1.70 9.03 6.06
N ASP A 104 0.47 9.09 5.53
CA ASP A 104 -0.39 10.25 5.70
C ASP A 104 -1.15 10.16 7.03
N LEU A 105 -0.53 10.68 8.10
CA LEU A 105 -1.11 10.66 9.44
C LEU A 105 -2.33 11.59 9.60
N THR A 106 -2.67 12.40 8.58
CA THR A 106 -3.92 13.15 8.59
C THR A 106 -5.11 12.25 8.28
N ASN A 107 -4.90 11.22 7.45
CA ASN A 107 -5.93 10.25 7.05
C ASN A 107 -5.78 8.88 7.74
N LEU A 108 -4.65 8.65 8.42
CA LEU A 108 -4.32 7.40 9.10
C LEU A 108 -3.99 7.66 10.57
N THR A 109 -4.66 6.95 11.48
CA THR A 109 -4.33 6.99 12.91
C THR A 109 -3.65 5.69 13.33
N PRO A 110 -2.38 5.70 13.78
CA PRO A 110 -1.73 4.50 14.31
C PRO A 110 -2.51 3.94 15.51
N THR A 111 -2.67 2.61 15.55
CA THR A 111 -3.40 1.95 16.65
C THR A 111 -2.48 1.44 17.76
N GLY A 112 -1.16 1.44 17.54
CA GLY A 112 -0.18 0.79 18.43
C GLY A 112 -0.21 -0.74 18.35
N LYS A 113 -1.07 -1.31 17.50
CA LYS A 113 -1.15 -2.75 17.22
C LYS A 113 -0.41 -3.07 15.93
N LYS A 114 0.11 -4.29 15.85
CA LYS A 114 0.75 -4.83 14.66
C LYS A 114 -0.02 -6.03 14.12
N ASN A 115 0.07 -6.24 12.81
CA ASN A 115 -0.43 -7.46 12.19
C ASN A 115 0.55 -8.64 12.41
N SER A 116 0.15 -9.83 11.96
CA SER A 116 0.96 -11.06 12.01
C SER A 116 2.32 -10.95 11.31
N ASP A 117 2.42 -10.05 10.32
CA ASP A 117 3.61 -9.83 9.50
C ASP A 117 4.48 -8.68 10.06
N GLY A 118 4.15 -8.16 11.25
CA GLY A 118 4.87 -7.09 11.93
C GLY A 118 4.61 -5.67 11.41
N GLY A 119 3.65 -5.49 10.48
CA GLY A 119 3.24 -4.19 9.97
C GLY A 119 2.31 -3.44 10.91
N GLU A 120 2.40 -2.11 10.93
CA GLU A 120 1.55 -1.25 11.76
C GLU A 120 0.10 -1.29 11.25
N ILE A 121 -0.85 -1.41 12.17
CA ILE A 121 -2.28 -1.29 11.87
C ILE A 121 -2.69 0.17 12.08
N PHE A 122 -3.19 0.79 11.02
CA PHE A 122 -3.73 2.14 11.02
C PHE A 122 -5.25 2.08 11.00
N LYS A 123 -5.90 2.87 11.86
CA LYS A 123 -7.32 3.20 11.71
C LYS A 123 -7.48 4.22 10.58
N LEU A 124 -8.44 3.98 9.69
CA LEU A 124 -8.80 4.93 8.64
C LEU A 124 -9.56 6.12 9.22
N HIS A 125 -9.30 7.33 8.72
CA HIS A 125 -10.10 8.50 9.11
C HIS A 125 -11.58 8.25 8.79
N ASN A 126 -12.46 8.60 9.72
CA ASN A 126 -13.91 8.42 9.66
C ASN A 126 -14.42 6.97 9.85
N GLU A 127 -13.55 5.99 10.10
CA GLU A 127 -13.97 4.62 10.41
C GLU A 127 -13.37 4.11 11.71
N SER A 128 -14.17 4.09 12.78
CA SER A 128 -13.73 3.64 14.10
C SER A 128 -13.53 2.13 14.21
N ASN A 129 -14.21 1.36 13.35
CA ASN A 129 -14.29 -0.10 13.45
C ASN A 129 -13.23 -0.83 12.59
N LEU A 130 -12.56 -0.11 11.69
CA LEU A 130 -11.74 -0.71 10.65
C LEU A 130 -10.30 -0.22 10.70
N GLY A 131 -9.39 -1.18 10.70
CA GLY A 131 -7.96 -0.99 10.60
C GLY A 131 -7.43 -1.50 9.27
N VAL A 132 -6.30 -0.97 8.84
CA VAL A 132 -5.60 -1.37 7.64
C VAL A 132 -4.10 -1.35 7.88
N SER A 133 -3.41 -2.38 7.39
CA SER A 133 -1.96 -2.42 7.26
C SER A 133 -1.59 -2.27 5.79
N PHE A 134 -0.47 -1.64 5.50
CA PHE A 134 0.04 -1.48 4.14
C PHE A 134 1.44 -2.06 3.99
N GLN A 135 1.70 -2.60 2.80
CA GLN A 135 3.05 -2.87 2.34
C GLN A 135 3.31 -2.19 1.00
N ILE A 136 4.46 -1.55 0.91
CA ILE A 136 4.93 -0.90 -0.30
C ILE A 136 5.96 -1.82 -0.96
N GLY A 137 5.71 -2.15 -2.22
CA GLY A 137 6.58 -2.96 -3.04
C GLY A 137 7.46 -2.08 -3.91
N VAL A 138 8.77 -2.33 -3.90
CA VAL A 138 9.70 -1.71 -4.84
C VAL A 138 10.16 -2.77 -5.83
N LYS A 139 9.67 -2.66 -7.07
CA LYS A 139 10.08 -3.52 -8.18
C LYS A 139 11.28 -2.91 -8.88
N THR A 140 12.34 -3.67 -8.96
CA THR A 140 13.50 -3.45 -9.82
C THR A 140 13.46 -4.46 -10.98
N ASN A 141 14.43 -4.42 -11.88
CA ASN A 141 14.54 -5.42 -12.95
C ASN A 141 14.73 -6.85 -12.42
N THR A 142 15.27 -7.02 -11.20
CA THR A 142 15.67 -8.33 -10.66
C THR A 142 14.86 -8.79 -9.44
N SER A 143 14.22 -7.88 -8.70
CA SER A 143 13.48 -8.20 -7.48
C SER A 143 12.25 -7.32 -7.26
N LEU A 144 11.28 -7.84 -6.52
CA LEU A 144 10.16 -7.10 -5.93
C LEU A 144 10.22 -7.28 -4.42
N ASP A 145 10.61 -6.23 -3.71
CA ASP A 145 10.78 -6.26 -2.26
C ASP A 145 9.62 -5.53 -1.57
N TRP A 146 8.98 -6.18 -0.60
CA TRP A 146 7.86 -5.64 0.15
C TRP A 146 8.30 -5.13 1.52
N VAL A 147 7.91 -3.90 1.86
CA VAL A 147 8.21 -3.29 3.16
C VAL A 147 6.92 -2.85 3.84
N ASN A 148 6.75 -3.25 5.10
CA ASN A 148 5.65 -2.80 5.95
C ASN A 148 5.72 -1.30 6.19
N ALA A 149 4.58 -0.62 6.03
CA ALA A 149 4.42 0.74 6.50
C ALA A 149 4.55 0.81 8.03
N LYS A 150 5.17 1.89 8.48
CA LYS A 150 5.35 2.25 9.90
C LYS A 150 4.63 3.56 10.18
N ASN A 151 4.40 3.87 11.45
CA ASN A 151 3.75 5.12 11.90
C ASN A 151 4.61 6.39 11.71
N ASN A 152 5.89 6.22 11.36
CA ASN A 152 6.82 7.26 10.94
C ASN A 152 7.25 6.98 9.49
N PHE A 153 8.47 7.33 9.09
CA PHE A 153 8.97 6.95 7.77
C PHE A 153 9.41 5.47 7.72
N SER A 154 9.18 4.84 6.58
CA SER A 154 9.67 3.51 6.26
C SER A 154 10.75 3.61 5.19
N SER A 155 11.95 3.10 5.46
CA SER A 155 12.97 2.94 4.41
C SER A 155 12.57 1.77 3.52
N LEU A 156 12.17 2.06 2.29
CA LEU A 156 11.69 1.06 1.35
C LEU A 156 12.84 0.29 0.71
N LYS A 157 13.84 1.02 0.22
CA LYS A 157 15.05 0.48 -0.39
C LYS A 157 16.10 1.57 -0.45
N VAL A 158 17.37 1.20 -0.31
CA VAL A 158 18.48 2.09 -0.68
C VAL A 158 18.93 1.67 -2.08
N LEU A 159 18.68 2.52 -3.07
CA LEU A 159 19.00 2.23 -4.46
C LEU A 159 20.48 2.57 -4.70
N MET A 160 21.26 1.57 -5.09
CA MET A 160 22.65 1.74 -5.52
C MET A 160 22.67 1.84 -7.04
N VAL A 161 22.73 3.05 -7.57
CA VAL A 161 22.55 3.30 -9.01
C VAL A 161 23.83 3.89 -9.60
N PRO A 162 24.49 3.19 -10.55
CA PRO A 162 25.60 3.76 -11.30
C PRO A 162 25.14 4.92 -12.19
N PHE A 163 26.02 5.91 -12.43
CA PHE A 163 25.76 6.87 -13.51
C PHE A 163 25.73 6.16 -14.87
N ASN A 164 25.03 6.77 -15.81
CA ASN A 164 24.76 6.23 -17.15
C ASN A 164 23.92 4.93 -17.14
N SER A 165 23.30 4.60 -16.00
CA SER A 165 22.36 3.49 -15.90
C SER A 165 21.04 3.80 -16.62
N SER A 166 20.42 2.77 -17.19
CA SER A 166 19.05 2.79 -17.71
C SER A 166 18.04 2.19 -16.73
N ASP A 167 18.45 1.93 -15.48
CA ASP A 167 17.62 1.32 -14.45
C ASP A 167 16.34 2.10 -14.19
N LYS A 168 15.30 1.33 -13.90
CA LYS A 168 13.98 1.83 -13.53
C LYS A 168 13.50 1.08 -12.30
N ILE A 169 12.70 1.78 -11.50
CA ILE A 169 11.95 1.16 -10.43
C ILE A 169 10.46 1.47 -10.56
N SER A 170 9.64 0.52 -10.13
CA SER A 170 8.19 0.63 -10.15
C SER A 170 7.63 0.34 -8.76
N LEU A 171 6.60 1.09 -8.39
CA LEU A 171 6.03 1.07 -7.05
C LEU A 171 4.72 0.30 -7.04
N HIS A 172 4.56 -0.55 -6.02
CA HIS A 172 3.38 -1.38 -5.82
C HIS A 172 2.84 -1.17 -4.40
N LEU A 173 1.53 -1.41 -4.23
CA LEU A 173 0.87 -1.41 -2.93
C LEU A 173 0.13 -2.73 -2.73
N ARG A 174 0.16 -3.23 -1.50
CA ARG A 174 -0.84 -4.19 -1.03
C ARG A 174 -1.31 -3.81 0.37
N ALA A 175 -2.55 -4.18 0.70
CA ALA A 175 -3.19 -3.82 1.96
C ALA A 175 -3.75 -5.06 2.67
N LYS A 176 -3.88 -5.01 3.99
CA LYS A 176 -4.55 -6.04 4.79
C LYS A 176 -5.50 -5.34 5.75
N PHE A 177 -6.75 -5.78 5.82
CA PHE A 177 -7.76 -5.16 6.68
C PHE A 177 -7.88 -5.91 8.00
N HIS A 178 -8.23 -5.16 9.04
CA HIS A 178 -8.28 -5.63 10.42
C HIS A 178 -9.52 -5.06 11.09
N LEU A 179 -10.22 -5.88 11.87
CA LEU A 179 -11.29 -5.39 12.72
C LEU A 179 -10.66 -4.74 13.96
N LEU A 180 -11.10 -3.53 14.32
CA LEU A 180 -10.61 -2.82 15.50
C LEU A 180 -11.54 -2.93 16.70
N THR A 181 -12.83 -3.21 16.45
CA THR A 181 -13.88 -3.29 17.47
C THR A 181 -14.36 -4.72 17.65
N ASP A 182 -14.91 -5.01 18.82
CA ASP A 182 -15.58 -6.28 19.07
C ASP A 182 -16.96 -6.28 18.41
N PHE A 183 -17.34 -7.37 17.75
CA PHE A 183 -18.68 -7.55 17.17
C PHE A 183 -19.79 -7.39 18.22
N SER A 184 -19.51 -7.71 19.48
CA SER A 184 -20.44 -7.53 20.60
C SER A 184 -20.87 -6.06 20.78
N SER A 185 -20.01 -5.11 20.40
CA SER A 185 -20.28 -3.67 20.46
C SER A 185 -21.10 -3.13 19.29
N LEU A 186 -21.34 -3.95 18.26
CA LEU A 186 -22.14 -3.53 17.10
C LEU A 186 -23.63 -3.60 17.42
N ASN A 187 -24.35 -2.51 17.24
CA ASN A 187 -25.80 -2.49 17.42
C ASN A 187 -26.51 -3.23 16.26
N ASN A 188 -26.08 -2.96 15.02
CA ASN A 188 -26.60 -3.53 13.78
C ASN A 188 -25.44 -3.91 12.84
N ASP A 189 -25.76 -4.59 11.74
CA ASP A 189 -24.83 -4.75 10.62
C ASP A 189 -24.39 -3.38 10.08
N ILE A 190 -23.10 -3.22 9.78
CA ILE A 190 -22.53 -1.99 9.22
C ILE A 190 -22.02 -2.29 7.82
N THR A 191 -22.31 -1.39 6.89
CA THR A 191 -21.73 -1.40 5.55
C THR A 191 -20.90 -0.15 5.37
N ILE A 192 -19.61 -0.34 5.07
CA ILE A 192 -18.65 0.70 4.75
C ILE A 192 -18.48 0.68 3.23
N GLU A 193 -18.92 1.75 2.57
CA GLU A 193 -18.78 1.87 1.13
C GLU A 193 -17.33 2.16 0.72
N PRO A 194 -16.90 1.75 -0.50
CA PRO A 194 -15.57 2.03 -1.01
C PRO A 194 -15.18 3.51 -0.90
N MET A 195 -14.12 3.78 -0.15
CA MET A 195 -13.53 5.10 0.01
C MET A 195 -12.16 5.18 -0.66
N ASN A 196 -11.83 6.37 -1.17
CA ASN A 196 -10.49 6.69 -1.64
C ASN A 196 -9.72 7.38 -0.51
N THR A 197 -8.64 6.77 -0.05
CA THR A 197 -7.86 7.27 1.08
C THR A 197 -6.43 7.55 0.67
N SER A 198 -5.93 8.74 1.00
CA SER A 198 -4.50 9.03 0.94
C SER A 198 -3.80 8.22 2.02
N ILE A 199 -2.84 7.39 1.64
CA ILE A 199 -2.11 6.54 2.59
C ILE A 199 -0.71 7.09 2.90
N GLY A 200 -0.19 7.99 2.06
CA GLY A 200 1.14 8.55 2.24
C GLY A 200 1.80 8.95 0.93
N LYS A 201 3.08 9.30 1.03
CA LYS A 201 3.91 9.72 -0.10
C LYS A 201 5.26 9.03 -0.09
N ILE A 202 5.79 8.78 -1.27
CA ILE A 202 7.11 8.22 -1.50
C ILE A 202 8.02 9.31 -2.03
N LYS A 203 9.25 9.37 -1.51
CA LYS A 203 10.25 10.34 -1.91
C LYS A 203 11.65 9.76 -1.87
N LEU A 204 12.48 10.15 -2.84
CA LEU A 204 13.92 9.89 -2.79
C LEU A 204 14.63 10.95 -1.93
N GLU A 205 15.52 10.49 -1.05
CA GLU A 205 16.41 11.40 -0.34
C GLU A 205 17.44 12.01 -1.28
N THR A 206 17.84 13.25 -0.97
CA THR A 206 18.89 13.92 -1.74
C THR A 206 20.22 13.25 -1.47
N TRP A 207 20.86 12.79 -2.54
CA TRP A 207 22.22 12.29 -2.50
C TRP A 207 23.19 13.37 -3.00
N ARG A 208 24.32 13.48 -2.31
CA ARG A 208 25.43 14.36 -2.71
C ARG A 208 26.67 13.48 -2.82
N GLY A 209 27.27 13.46 -4.01
CA GLY A 209 28.52 12.76 -4.26
C GLY A 209 29.65 13.36 -3.43
N SER A 210 30.50 12.50 -2.87
CA SER A 210 31.72 12.94 -2.19
C SER A 210 32.62 13.68 -3.17
N THR A 211 33.26 14.76 -2.70
CA THR A 211 34.12 15.62 -3.53
C THR A 211 35.42 14.97 -3.94
N GLY A 212 35.92 13.96 -3.21
CA GLY A 212 37.15 13.22 -3.55
C GLY A 212 38.24 14.06 -4.23
N ASN A 213 38.85 13.50 -5.28
CA ASN A 213 39.72 14.21 -6.23
C ASN A 213 38.94 14.74 -7.45
N PHE A 214 37.62 14.90 -7.34
CA PHE A 214 36.77 15.21 -8.49
C PHE A 214 36.68 16.72 -8.70
N SER A 215 36.92 17.16 -9.93
CA SER A 215 36.69 18.55 -10.37
C SER A 215 35.20 18.91 -10.48
N VAL A 216 34.30 17.95 -10.25
CA VAL A 216 32.84 18.11 -10.37
C VAL A 216 32.16 17.49 -9.15
N LYS A 217 31.27 18.26 -8.51
CA LYS A 217 30.32 17.78 -7.50
C LYS A 217 29.06 17.26 -8.16
N TYR A 218 28.50 16.16 -7.65
CA TYR A 218 27.21 15.63 -8.12
C TYR A 218 26.15 15.72 -7.04
N VAL A 219 24.95 16.13 -7.42
CA VAL A 219 23.77 16.14 -6.56
C VAL A 219 22.64 15.46 -7.32
N VAL A 220 21.92 14.57 -6.64
CA VAL A 220 20.68 13.98 -7.14
C VAL A 220 19.61 14.24 -6.11
N GLU A 221 18.55 14.91 -6.52
CA GLU A 221 17.50 15.36 -5.62
C GLU A 221 16.10 15.09 -6.20
N ASP A 222 15.14 14.91 -5.30
CA ASP A 222 13.72 14.86 -5.64
C ASP A 222 13.01 16.08 -5.05
N LYS A 223 12.55 16.96 -5.92
CA LYS A 223 11.81 18.18 -5.53
C LYS A 223 10.30 17.98 -5.49
N GLY A 224 9.80 16.81 -5.87
CA GLY A 224 8.40 16.46 -5.68
C GLY A 224 8.23 15.26 -4.75
N ASP A 225 7.12 14.55 -4.97
CA ASP A 225 6.81 13.27 -4.34
C ASP A 225 5.90 12.42 -5.22
N ILE A 226 5.71 11.16 -4.82
CA ILE A 226 4.70 10.26 -5.36
C ILE A 226 3.69 9.99 -4.25
N SER A 227 2.57 10.70 -4.28
CA SER A 227 1.45 10.51 -3.34
C SER A 227 0.68 9.24 -3.71
N ILE A 228 0.25 8.46 -2.72
CA ILE A 228 -0.45 7.19 -2.93
C ILE A 228 -1.87 7.29 -2.39
N PHE A 229 -2.83 6.93 -3.24
CA PHE A 229 -4.24 6.88 -2.91
C PHE A 229 -4.75 5.46 -3.12
N PHE A 230 -5.34 4.89 -2.08
CA PHE A 230 -5.92 3.56 -2.11
C PHE A 230 -7.43 3.62 -2.09
N LYS A 231 -8.06 3.05 -3.12
CA LYS A 231 -9.50 2.79 -3.14
C LYS A 231 -9.77 1.44 -2.47
N THR A 232 -10.37 1.50 -1.29
CA THR A 232 -10.78 0.34 -0.49
C THR A 232 -11.87 -0.47 -1.20
N PRO A 233 -11.94 -1.81 -0.98
CA PRO A 233 -13.11 -2.60 -1.37
C PRO A 233 -14.31 -2.26 -0.47
N LYS A 234 -15.50 -2.74 -0.83
CA LYS A 234 -16.67 -2.62 0.03
C LYS A 234 -16.49 -3.51 1.26
N ILE A 235 -16.79 -3.00 2.45
CA ILE A 235 -16.58 -3.74 3.70
C ILE A 235 -17.90 -3.87 4.44
N ILE A 236 -18.21 -5.06 4.93
CA ILE A 236 -19.44 -5.37 5.65
C ILE A 236 -19.05 -5.96 7.00
N LEU A 237 -19.53 -5.34 8.08
CA LEU A 237 -19.41 -5.88 9.44
C LEU A 237 -20.75 -6.50 9.79
N LYS A 238 -20.81 -7.83 9.86
CA LYS A 238 -22.01 -8.58 10.22
C LYS A 238 -21.99 -8.88 11.72
N LYS A 239 -23.01 -8.38 12.45
CA LYS A 239 -23.13 -8.64 13.89
C LYS A 239 -23.29 -10.14 14.17
N GLN A 240 -24.12 -10.83 13.38
CA GLN A 240 -24.32 -12.29 13.45
C GLN A 240 -24.62 -12.85 12.04
N GLN A 241 -23.87 -13.86 11.61
CA GLN A 241 -24.28 -14.71 10.49
C GLN A 241 -25.32 -15.74 10.97
N ARG A 242 -26.29 -16.10 10.11
CA ARG A 242 -27.37 -17.03 10.45
C ARG A 242 -26.79 -18.38 10.90
N ARG A 243 -27.36 -18.91 11.99
CA ARG A 243 -27.13 -20.27 12.48
C ARG A 243 -27.70 -21.27 11.46
N CYS A 244 -26.85 -22.11 10.88
CA CYS A 244 -27.31 -23.35 10.28
C CYS A 244 -27.03 -24.46 11.29
N THR A 245 -28.02 -24.79 12.12
CA THR A 245 -28.01 -26.05 12.87
C THR A 245 -28.39 -27.16 11.90
N LEU A 246 -27.42 -27.98 11.51
CA LEU A 246 -27.70 -29.33 10.98
C LEU A 246 -28.29 -30.14 12.13
N ASN A 247 -29.61 -30.08 12.30
CA ASN A 247 -30.28 -31.05 13.14
C ASN A 247 -30.19 -32.40 12.44
N ASN A 248 -29.40 -33.33 12.96
CA ASN A 248 -29.35 -34.73 12.52
C ASN A 248 -30.66 -35.50 12.80
N ALA A 249 -31.69 -34.83 13.32
CA ALA A 249 -33.04 -35.36 13.38
C ALA A 249 -33.79 -34.94 12.11
N PRO A 250 -34.43 -35.87 11.37
CA PRO A 250 -35.29 -35.51 10.25
C PRO A 250 -36.45 -34.66 10.79
N VAL A 251 -36.34 -33.35 10.62
CA VAL A 251 -37.48 -32.45 10.81
C VAL A 251 -38.33 -32.65 9.57
N SER A 252 -39.43 -33.39 9.70
CA SER A 252 -40.49 -33.42 8.68
C SER A 252 -40.94 -31.98 8.47
N PRO A 253 -40.61 -31.32 7.35
CA PRO A 253 -40.98 -29.93 7.16
C PRO A 253 -42.49 -29.90 6.98
N ASN A 254 -43.20 -29.22 7.89
CA ASN A 254 -44.61 -28.92 7.66
C ASN A 254 -44.71 -28.12 6.36
N PRO A 255 -45.51 -28.57 5.37
CA PRO A 255 -45.64 -27.87 4.10
C PRO A 255 -46.26 -26.49 4.36
N VAL A 256 -45.49 -25.44 4.08
CA VAL A 256 -45.97 -24.06 4.09
C VAL A 256 -46.86 -23.89 2.85
N LYS A 257 -48.18 -23.73 3.06
CA LYS A 257 -49.08 -23.30 1.99
C LYS A 257 -48.76 -21.85 1.64
N LEU A 258 -48.25 -21.62 0.43
CA LEU A 258 -48.21 -20.30 -0.17
C LEU A 258 -49.65 -19.82 -0.38
N ARG A 259 -49.99 -18.63 0.12
CA ARG A 259 -51.25 -17.96 -0.23
C ARG A 259 -51.21 -17.66 -1.73
N ALA A 260 -52.22 -18.17 -2.43
CA ALA A 260 -52.54 -17.77 -3.80
C ALA A 260 -52.94 -16.28 -3.84
#